data_AF-C4M0F8-F1
#
_entry.id   AF-C4M0F8-F1
#
_cell.length_a   1.000
_cell.length_b   1.000
_cell.length_c   1.000
_cell.angle_alpha   90.00
_cell.angle_beta   90.00
_cell.angle_gamma   90.00
#
_symmetry.space_group_name_H-M   'P 1'
#
loop_
_entity.id
_entity.type
_entity.pdbx_description
1 polymer ?
#
loop_
_entity_poly.entity_id
_entity_poly.type
_entity_poly.pdbx_seq_one_letter_code
_entity_poly.pdbx_strand_id
1 'polypeptide(L)'
;MTNQLIKELFEEGNKFIQQQKDPKIIVSQFNTFIQKNSQSYQLFIKSLEISGCKHVSDGFFAFHGSSEAAVRSICENGFDPTKRQAKDGDYFGINSTTSGHPSYMKGGSNHMMLVFISSKKFNTVISGCCYRVNNPTDCSYSYCLPLFIISYGVNQPVTYLPPQLPL
;
A
#
# COMPACT_ATOMS: atom_id res chain seq x y z
N MET A 1 11.36 -16.32 -8.03
CA MET A 1 10.02 -16.27 -7.42
C MET A 1 9.45 -14.86 -7.39
N THR A 2 10.27 -13.84 -7.09
CA THR A 2 9.87 -12.45 -6.89
C THR A 2 9.26 -11.73 -8.09
N ASN A 3 9.79 -11.89 -9.32
CA ASN A 3 9.22 -11.20 -10.49
C ASN A 3 7.81 -11.65 -10.85
N GLN A 4 7.51 -12.95 -10.71
CA GLN A 4 6.19 -13.50 -11.00
C GLN A 4 5.13 -12.95 -10.03
N LEU A 5 5.43 -12.93 -8.73
CA LEU A 5 4.52 -12.35 -7.74
C LEU A 5 4.29 -10.86 -7.98
N ILE A 6 5.33 -10.08 -8.31
CA ILE A 6 5.15 -8.64 -8.58
C ILE A 6 4.25 -8.40 -9.80
N LYS A 7 4.37 -9.24 -10.84
CA LYS A 7 3.47 -9.19 -11.99
C LYS A 7 2.02 -9.51 -11.60
N GLU A 8 1.80 -10.57 -10.83
CA GLU A 8 0.47 -10.92 -10.29
C GLU A 8 -0.11 -9.77 -9.45
N LEU A 9 0.70 -9.17 -8.58
CA LEU A 9 0.29 -8.04 -7.76
C LEU A 9 -0.11 -6.83 -8.62
N PHE A 10 0.69 -6.48 -9.63
CA PHE A 10 0.37 -5.39 -10.54
C PHE A 10 -0.95 -5.62 -11.28
N GLU A 11 -1.14 -6.81 -11.84
CA GLU A 11 -2.35 -7.16 -12.60
C GLU A 11 -3.60 -7.17 -11.70
N GLU A 12 -3.55 -7.88 -10.58
CA GLU A 12 -4.69 -7.97 -9.66
C GLU A 12 -4.95 -6.66 -8.89
N GLY A 13 -3.91 -5.88 -8.59
CA GLY A 13 -4.06 -4.56 -7.98
C GLY A 13 -4.79 -3.58 -8.89
N ASN A 14 -4.45 -3.56 -10.19
CA ASN A 14 -5.20 -2.78 -11.17
C ASN A 14 -6.66 -3.23 -11.27
N LYS A 15 -6.93 -4.54 -11.32
CA LYS A 15 -8.29 -5.08 -11.32
C LYS A 15 -9.05 -4.66 -10.07
N PHE A 16 -8.42 -4.75 -8.90
CA PHE A 16 -9.01 -4.38 -7.62
C PHE A 16 -9.39 -2.88 -7.57
N ILE A 17 -8.53 -2.00 -8.09
CA ILE A 17 -8.82 -0.56 -8.23
C ILE A 17 -10.02 -0.34 -9.14
N GLN A 18 -10.06 -0.97 -10.31
CA GLN A 18 -11.17 -0.84 -11.27
C GLN A 18 -12.50 -1.33 -10.68
N GLN A 19 -12.47 -2.39 -9.86
CA GLN A 19 -13.66 -2.95 -9.21
C GLN A 19 -14.26 -2.03 -8.14
N GLN A 20 -13.50 -1.08 -7.58
CA GLN A 20 -14.06 -0.12 -6.61
C GLN A 20 -15.19 0.72 -7.22
N LYS A 21 -15.13 1.01 -8.53
CA LYS A 21 -16.07 1.91 -9.23
C LYS A 21 -16.25 3.26 -8.52
N ASP A 22 -15.24 3.69 -7.77
CA ASP A 22 -15.26 4.96 -7.05
C ASP A 22 -14.83 6.07 -8.00
N PRO A 23 -15.72 7.02 -8.35
CA PRO A 23 -15.41 8.09 -9.31
C PRO A 23 -14.34 9.05 -8.80
N LYS A 24 -13.97 8.99 -7.52
CA LYS A 24 -12.87 9.79 -6.98
C LYS A 24 -11.50 9.16 -7.25
N ILE A 25 -11.40 7.90 -7.65
CA ILE A 25 -10.13 7.34 -8.12
C ILE A 25 -9.92 7.81 -9.57
N ILE A 26 -9.08 8.83 -9.76
CA ILE A 26 -8.88 9.44 -11.08
C ILE A 26 -7.66 8.87 -11.79
N VAL A 27 -6.53 8.79 -11.10
CA VAL A 27 -5.26 8.31 -11.64
C VAL A 27 -4.69 7.27 -10.69
N SER A 28 -4.20 6.15 -11.24
CA SER A 28 -3.44 5.14 -10.50
C SER A 28 -2.08 4.93 -11.16
N GLN A 29 -1.01 5.15 -10.41
CA GLN A 29 0.37 4.93 -10.85
C GLN A 29 1.01 3.80 -10.05
N PHE A 30 1.62 2.84 -10.73
CA PHE A 30 2.37 1.78 -10.07
C PHE A 30 3.57 2.37 -9.31
N ASN A 31 3.83 1.87 -8.10
CA ASN A 31 4.97 2.27 -7.31
C ASN A 31 6.28 1.72 -7.92
N THR A 32 6.86 2.45 -8.87
CA THR A 32 8.07 2.03 -9.60
C THR A 32 9.33 2.00 -8.74
N PHE A 33 9.32 2.52 -7.51
CA PHE A 33 10.38 2.27 -6.53
C PHE A 33 10.55 0.77 -6.24
N ILE A 34 9.51 -0.04 -6.40
CA ILE A 34 9.57 -1.51 -6.31
C ILE A 34 10.59 -2.07 -7.32
N GLN A 35 10.55 -1.59 -8.56
CA GLN A 35 11.45 -2.04 -9.64
C GLN A 35 12.90 -1.57 -9.44
N LYS A 36 13.12 -0.60 -8.54
CA LYS A 36 14.44 -0.11 -8.15
C LYS A 36 14.97 -0.77 -6.87
N ASN A 37 14.33 -1.86 -6.44
CA ASN A 37 14.70 -2.57 -5.22
C ASN A 37 14.73 -1.66 -3.98
N SER A 38 13.75 -0.76 -3.88
CA SER A 38 13.60 0.18 -2.76
C SER A 38 13.52 -0.53 -1.40
N GLN A 39 13.79 0.22 -0.32
CA GLN A 39 13.71 -0.33 1.03
C GLN A 39 12.31 -0.86 1.36
N SER A 40 11.25 -0.18 0.91
CA SER A 40 9.88 -0.69 1.06
C SER A 40 9.71 -2.10 0.48
N TYR A 41 10.29 -2.35 -0.69
CA TYR A 41 10.23 -3.65 -1.34
C TYR A 41 11.09 -4.68 -0.61
N GLN A 42 12.32 -4.32 -0.22
CA GLN A 42 13.21 -5.22 0.52
C GLN A 42 12.59 -5.69 1.85
N LEU A 43 11.95 -4.79 2.59
CA LEU A 43 11.23 -5.12 3.83
C LEU A 43 10.05 -6.06 3.57
N PHE A 44 9.35 -5.85 2.46
CA PHE A 44 8.24 -6.72 2.06
C PHE A 44 8.70 -8.13 1.69
N ILE A 45 9.78 -8.27 0.92
CA ILE A 45 10.32 -9.58 0.53
C ILE A 45 10.70 -10.42 1.74
N LYS A 46 11.32 -9.82 2.77
CA LYS A 46 11.61 -10.52 4.02
C LYS A 46 10.35 -11.05 4.71
N SER A 47 9.21 -10.35 4.58
CA SER A 47 7.94 -10.81 5.15
C SER A 47 7.36 -12.03 4.44
N LEU A 48 7.71 -12.28 3.17
CA LEU A 48 7.16 -13.40 2.40
C LEU A 48 7.61 -14.75 2.97
N GLU A 49 8.84 -14.84 3.47
CA GLU A 49 9.37 -16.04 4.13
C GLU A 49 8.62 -16.36 5.43
N ILE A 50 8.24 -15.32 6.17
CA ILE A 50 7.54 -15.42 7.47
C ILE A 50 6.05 -15.71 7.27
N SER A 51 5.42 -15.02 6.31
CA SER A 51 4.00 -15.16 6.02
C SER A 51 3.68 -16.42 5.21
N GLY A 52 4.65 -16.94 4.46
CA GLY A 52 4.46 -18.01 3.50
C GLY A 52 3.72 -17.57 2.23
N CYS A 53 3.57 -16.26 2.01
CA CYS A 53 2.87 -15.69 0.85
C CYS A 53 3.65 -15.94 -0.44
N LYS A 54 3.04 -16.67 -1.37
CA LYS A 54 3.64 -17.02 -2.67
C LYS A 54 2.84 -16.46 -3.85
N HIS A 55 1.54 -16.26 -3.64
CA HIS A 55 0.59 -15.77 -4.62
C HIS A 55 -0.18 -14.57 -4.07
N VAL A 56 -0.72 -13.74 -4.97
CA VAL A 56 -1.59 -12.62 -4.59
C VAL A 56 -2.82 -13.06 -3.79
N SER A 57 -3.34 -14.26 -4.02
CA SER A 57 -4.49 -14.84 -3.30
C SER A 57 -4.21 -15.16 -1.83
N ASP A 58 -2.93 -15.28 -1.44
CA ASP A 58 -2.52 -15.52 -0.05
C ASP A 58 -2.67 -14.27 0.82
N GLY A 59 -2.66 -13.10 0.19
CA GLY A 59 -2.83 -11.80 0.83
C GLY A 59 -4.16 -11.13 0.47
N PHE A 60 -4.19 -9.81 0.57
CA PHE A 60 -5.31 -8.98 0.16
C PHE A 60 -4.87 -7.52 -0.07
N PHE A 61 -5.71 -6.76 -0.78
CA PHE A 61 -5.50 -5.34 -1.02
C PHE A 61 -6.32 -4.50 -0.05
N ALA A 62 -5.76 -3.36 0.35
CA ALA A 62 -6.45 -2.35 1.16
C ALA A 62 -5.91 -0.94 0.81
N PHE A 63 -6.65 0.10 1.20
CA PHE A 63 -6.24 1.48 0.95
C PHE A 63 -5.56 2.10 2.17
N HIS A 64 -4.67 3.05 1.95
CA HIS A 64 -4.07 3.84 3.02
C HIS A 64 -3.97 5.31 2.63
N GLY A 65 -4.67 6.17 3.36
CA GLY A 65 -4.59 7.63 3.23
C GLY A 65 -3.53 8.18 4.18
N SER A 66 -2.77 9.17 3.74
CA SER A 66 -1.73 9.81 4.55
C SER A 66 -1.51 11.26 4.11
N SER A 67 -0.42 11.89 4.56
CA SER A 67 0.03 13.16 3.99
C SER A 67 0.88 12.95 2.74
N GLU A 68 0.97 13.95 1.86
CA GLU A 68 1.80 13.88 0.63
C GLU A 68 3.24 13.45 0.88
N ALA A 69 3.88 14.06 1.88
CA ALA A 69 5.25 13.73 2.25
C ALA A 69 5.38 12.28 2.72
N ALA A 70 4.39 11.78 3.45
CA ALA A 70 4.36 10.42 3.93
C ALA A 70 4.08 9.41 2.81
N VAL A 71 3.19 9.71 1.85
CA VAL A 71 2.95 8.83 0.69
C VAL A 71 4.25 8.54 -0.05
N ARG A 72 5.01 9.59 -0.41
CA ARG A 72 6.32 9.40 -1.04
C ARG A 72 7.26 8.57 -0.17
N SER A 73 7.42 8.97 1.10
CA SER A 73 8.34 8.29 2.01
C SER A 73 7.98 6.83 2.22
N ILE A 74 6.69 6.48 2.30
CA ILE A 74 6.22 5.11 2.50
C ILE A 74 6.46 4.28 1.24
N CYS A 75 6.19 4.82 0.05
CA CYS A 75 6.45 4.13 -1.22
C CYS A 75 7.93 3.76 -1.42
N GLU A 76 8.85 4.61 -0.94
CA GLU A 76 10.29 4.41 -1.07
C GLU A 76 10.87 3.59 0.10
N ASN A 77 10.52 3.95 1.33
CA ASN A 77 11.17 3.44 2.54
C ASN A 77 10.37 2.40 3.32
N GLY A 78 9.08 2.24 2.99
CA GLY A 78 8.15 1.36 3.69
C GLY A 78 7.42 2.05 4.84
N PHE A 79 6.48 1.32 5.43
CA PHE A 79 5.80 1.75 6.65
C PHE A 79 6.79 1.73 7.82
N ASP A 80 6.84 2.82 8.57
CA ASP A 80 7.71 2.98 9.74
C ASP A 80 6.86 2.89 11.02
N PRO A 81 6.94 1.76 11.76
CA PRO A 81 6.12 1.56 12.96
C PRO A 81 6.47 2.50 14.11
N THR A 82 7.57 3.26 14.04
CA THR A 82 7.89 4.30 15.02
C THR A 82 7.14 5.61 14.76
N LYS A 83 6.61 5.79 13.54
CA LYS A 83 5.87 6.98 13.10
C LYS A 83 4.36 6.76 13.04
N ARG A 84 3.88 5.55 13.35
CA ARG A 84 2.45 5.23 13.37
C ARG A 84 1.73 6.03 14.46
N GLN A 85 0.50 6.44 14.15
CA GLN A 85 -0.32 7.21 15.11
C GLN A 85 -0.91 6.33 16.20
N ALA A 86 -1.10 5.05 15.92
CA ALA A 86 -1.76 4.12 16.81
C ALA A 86 -0.77 3.08 17.33
N LYS A 87 -0.81 2.84 18.65
CA LYS A 87 0.16 1.95 19.32
C LYS A 87 0.10 0.50 18.84
N ASP A 88 -0.95 0.11 18.15
CA ASP A 88 -1.34 -1.26 17.82
C ASP A 88 -1.28 -1.57 16.31
N GLY A 89 -0.78 -0.65 15.48
CA GLY A 89 -0.50 -0.90 14.07
C GLY A 89 -0.89 0.24 13.13
N ASP A 90 -0.65 0.02 11.84
CA ASP A 90 -1.13 0.88 10.77
C ASP A 90 -2.53 0.47 10.33
N TYR A 91 -3.35 1.44 9.95
CA TYR A 91 -4.76 1.24 9.60
C TYR A 91 -4.93 1.36 8.08
N PHE A 92 -5.69 0.42 7.50
CA PHE A 92 -5.91 0.31 6.06
C PHE A 92 -7.40 0.18 5.77
N GLY A 93 -7.97 1.10 5.01
CA GLY A 93 -9.39 1.10 4.67
C GLY A 93 -9.76 -0.08 3.77
N ILE A 94 -10.92 -0.69 4.02
CA ILE A 94 -11.45 -1.78 3.16
C ILE A 94 -11.85 -1.28 1.77
N ASN A 95 -12.06 0.03 1.61
CA ASN A 95 -12.39 0.70 0.37
C ASN A 95 -11.70 2.09 0.31
N SER A 96 -11.69 2.68 -0.88
CA SER A 96 -11.10 4.00 -1.15
C SER A 96 -11.75 5.11 -0.36
N THR A 97 -13.07 5.07 -0.15
CA THR A 97 -13.80 6.10 0.59
C THR A 97 -13.38 6.18 2.05
N THR A 98 -13.14 5.05 2.71
CA THR A 98 -12.65 5.02 4.10
C THR A 98 -11.30 5.72 4.21
N SER A 99 -10.34 5.37 3.34
CA SER A 99 -8.99 5.96 3.39
C SER A 99 -8.90 7.37 2.82
N GLY A 100 -9.79 7.71 1.88
CA GLY A 100 -9.89 9.04 1.27
C GLY A 100 -10.64 10.06 2.11
N HIS A 101 -11.06 9.73 3.34
CA HIS A 101 -11.70 10.69 4.25
C HIS A 101 -10.67 11.77 4.68
N PRO A 102 -11.08 13.06 4.80
CA PRO A 102 -10.17 14.17 5.13
C PRO A 102 -9.35 14.00 6.42
N SER A 103 -9.86 13.22 7.39
CA SER A 103 -9.12 12.92 8.64
C SER A 103 -7.87 12.07 8.43
N TYR A 104 -7.81 11.29 7.34
CA TYR A 104 -6.69 10.43 6.99
C TYR A 104 -5.81 11.05 5.88
N MET A 105 -6.42 11.79 4.94
CA MET A 105 -5.74 12.57 3.90
C MET A 105 -5.16 13.88 4.45
N LYS A 106 -4.16 13.77 5.31
CA LYS A 106 -3.65 14.89 6.13
C LYS A 106 -2.97 15.98 5.31
N GLY A 107 -3.10 17.23 5.76
CA GLY A 107 -2.39 18.37 5.18
C GLY A 107 -2.85 18.72 3.76
N GLY A 108 -4.09 18.37 3.39
CA GLY A 108 -4.61 18.57 2.04
C GLY A 108 -4.03 17.59 1.02
N SER A 109 -3.67 16.38 1.46
CA SER A 109 -3.18 15.35 0.54
C SER A 109 -4.25 14.95 -0.46
N ASN A 110 -3.81 14.80 -1.70
CA ASN A 110 -4.58 14.38 -2.85
C ASN A 110 -4.26 12.94 -3.25
N HIS A 111 -3.27 12.31 -2.61
CA HIS A 111 -2.81 10.97 -2.93
C HIS A 111 -3.02 10.00 -1.78
N MET A 112 -3.52 8.82 -2.11
CA MET A 112 -3.55 7.65 -1.21
C MET A 112 -2.82 6.49 -1.87
N MET A 113 -2.64 5.40 -1.13
CA MET A 113 -1.98 4.21 -1.63
C MET A 113 -2.94 3.03 -1.69
N LEU A 114 -2.82 2.21 -2.74
CA LEU A 114 -3.24 0.81 -2.66
C LEU A 114 -2.07 0.00 -2.10
N VAL A 115 -2.34 -0.77 -1.06
CA VAL A 115 -1.35 -1.55 -0.33
C VAL A 115 -1.72 -3.02 -0.43
N PHE A 116 -0.76 -3.86 -0.77
CA PHE A 116 -0.90 -5.31 -0.63
C PHE A 116 -0.40 -5.74 0.75
N ILE A 117 -1.18 -6.57 1.44
CA ILE A 117 -0.86 -7.12 2.76
C ILE A 117 -0.62 -8.62 2.60
N SER A 118 0.60 -9.09 2.87
CA SER A 118 1.06 -10.47 2.61
C SER A 118 0.47 -11.54 3.55
N SER A 119 -0.43 -11.18 4.47
CA SER A 119 -1.02 -12.17 5.37
C SER A 119 -2.36 -11.74 5.97
N LYS A 120 -3.32 -12.67 5.91
CA LYS A 120 -4.60 -12.60 6.64
C LYS A 120 -4.49 -13.03 8.12
N LYS A 121 -3.31 -13.50 8.56
CA LYS A 121 -3.07 -13.93 9.94
C LYS A 121 -2.55 -12.81 10.83
N PHE A 122 -1.89 -11.81 10.24
CA PHE A 122 -1.21 -10.73 10.97
C PHE A 122 -1.96 -9.39 10.90
N ASN A 123 -3.23 -9.43 10.50
CA ASN A 123 -4.14 -8.28 10.55
C ASN A 123 -5.25 -8.50 11.58
N THR A 124 -5.72 -7.41 12.17
CA THR A 124 -7.00 -7.36 12.90
C THR A 124 -8.04 -6.74 11.99
N VAL A 125 -9.18 -7.41 11.81
CA VAL A 125 -10.33 -6.84 11.08
C VAL A 125 -11.12 -5.95 12.04
N ILE A 126 -11.28 -4.68 11.70
CA ILE A 126 -12.16 -3.75 12.39
C ILE A 126 -13.45 -3.68 11.57
N SER A 127 -14.49 -4.31 12.11
CA SER A 127 -15.76 -4.59 11.41
C SER A 127 -16.27 -3.38 10.63
N GLY A 128 -16.49 -3.58 9.33
CA GLY A 128 -17.08 -2.58 8.43
C GLY A 128 -16.21 -1.37 8.08
N CYS A 129 -14.95 -1.30 8.54
CA CYS A 129 -14.14 -0.09 8.39
C CYS A 129 -12.76 -0.37 7.78
N CYS A 130 -11.91 -1.10 8.50
CA CYS A 130 -10.50 -1.16 8.18
C CYS A 130 -9.83 -2.43 8.67
N TYR A 131 -8.63 -2.67 8.16
CA TYR A 131 -7.68 -3.63 8.67
C TYR A 131 -6.63 -2.89 9.49
N ARG A 132 -6.21 -3.46 10.60
CA ARG A 132 -5.05 -3.02 11.36
C ARG A 132 -3.93 -4.02 11.19
N VAL A 133 -2.75 -3.59 10.74
CA VAL A 133 -1.57 -4.46 10.58
C VAL A 133 -0.48 -4.00 11.52
N ASN A 134 0.02 -4.92 12.35
CA ASN A 134 1.08 -4.64 13.30
C ASN A 134 2.43 -5.09 12.73
N ASN A 135 3.06 -4.22 11.94
CA ASN A 135 4.44 -4.44 11.49
C ASN A 135 5.42 -4.43 12.69
N PRO A 136 6.52 -5.21 12.63
CA PRO A 136 7.54 -5.25 13.69
C PRO A 136 8.12 -3.88 14.01
N THR A 137 8.21 -3.54 15.30
CA THR A 137 8.71 -2.23 15.75
C THR A 137 10.21 -2.02 15.53
N ASP A 138 10.95 -3.08 15.25
CA ASP A 138 12.38 -3.03 14.91
C ASP A 138 12.64 -2.76 13.42
N CYS A 139 11.58 -2.58 12.62
CA CYS A 139 11.64 -2.37 11.17
C CYS A 139 12.40 -3.49 10.42
N SER A 140 12.43 -4.70 10.96
CA SER A 140 13.16 -5.84 10.36
C SER A 140 12.53 -6.32 9.04
N TYR A 141 11.21 -6.24 8.93
CA TYR A 141 10.40 -6.54 7.73
C TYR A 141 9.06 -5.79 7.78
N SER A 142 8.29 -5.83 6.70
CA SER A 142 6.95 -5.24 6.62
C SER A 142 6.00 -6.18 5.89
N TYR A 143 4.81 -6.45 6.45
CA TYR A 143 3.77 -7.20 5.76
C TYR A 143 3.07 -6.37 4.67
N CYS A 144 3.30 -5.05 4.66
CA CYS A 144 2.61 -4.10 3.81
C CYS A 144 3.53 -3.63 2.67
N LEU A 145 3.07 -3.78 1.43
CA LEU A 145 3.69 -3.24 0.23
C LEU A 145 2.80 -2.15 -0.39
N PRO A 146 3.19 -0.86 -0.34
CA PRO A 146 2.52 0.19 -1.11
C PRO A 146 2.76 -0.06 -2.59
N LEU A 147 1.71 -0.45 -3.31
CA LEU A 147 1.77 -1.01 -4.66
C LEU A 147 1.40 0.03 -5.73
N PHE A 148 0.35 0.80 -5.47
CA PHE A 148 -0.07 1.90 -6.34
C PHE A 148 -0.23 3.19 -5.54
N ILE A 149 0.07 4.31 -6.17
CA ILE A 149 -0.29 5.64 -5.72
C ILE A 149 -1.53 6.06 -6.51
N ILE A 150 -2.54 6.56 -5.81
CA ILE A 150 -3.84 6.92 -6.37
C ILE A 150 -4.11 8.39 -6.12
N SER A 151 -4.32 9.16 -7.17
CA SER A 151 -4.85 10.52 -7.11
C SER A 151 -6.34 10.47 -6.85
N TYR A 152 -6.77 10.98 -5.69
CA TYR A 152 -8.12 10.84 -5.17
C TYR A 152 -8.85 12.18 -5.17
N GLY A 153 -9.92 12.29 -5.97
CA GLY A 153 -10.72 13.49 -6.16
C GLY A 153 -10.08 14.56 -7.05
N VAL A 154 -8.86 14.32 -7.55
CA VAL A 154 -8.13 15.24 -8.43
C VAL A 154 -7.42 14.50 -9.56
N ASN A 155 -7.28 15.14 -10.71
CA ASN A 155 -6.53 14.62 -11.86
C ASN A 155 -5.07 15.10 -11.83
N GLN A 156 -4.32 14.70 -10.80
CA GLN A 156 -2.94 15.12 -10.60
C GLN A 156 -2.04 13.90 -10.36
N PRO A 157 -1.29 13.39 -11.34
CA PRO A 157 -0.32 12.32 -11.10
C PRO A 157 0.84 12.81 -10.24
N VAL A 158 1.49 11.89 -9.54
CA VAL A 158 2.77 12.15 -8.86
C VAL A 158 3.92 12.19 -9.84
N THR A 159 4.91 13.04 -9.56
CA THR A 159 6.05 13.34 -10.45
C THR A 159 7.39 12.79 -9.95
N TYR A 160 7.40 12.14 -8.78
CA TYR A 160 8.63 11.65 -8.14
C TYR A 160 8.89 10.16 -8.36
N LEU A 161 7.99 9.46 -9.06
CA LEU A 161 8.19 8.05 -9.37
C LEU A 161 9.28 7.89 -10.44
N PRO A 162 10.24 6.96 -10.26
CA PRO A 162 11.16 6.59 -11.32
C PRO A 162 10.43 6.13 -12.60
N PRO A 163 11.09 6.20 -13.77
CA PRO A 163 10.53 5.62 -15.00
C PRO A 163 10.21 4.12 -14.82
N GLN A 164 9.02 3.72 -15.26
CA GLN A 164 8.57 2.33 -15.20
C GLN A 164 9.38 1.47 -16.17
N LEU A 165 9.91 0.36 -15.67
CA LEU A 165 10.52 -0.69 -16.49
C LEU A 165 9.45 -1.73 -16.90
N PRO A 166 9.69 -2.55 -17.94
CA PRO A 166 8.83 -3.69 -18.24
C PRO A 166 8.69 -4.64 -17.03
N LEU A 167 7.47 -5.14 -16.80
CA LEU A 167 7.13 -6.10 -15.73
C LEU A 167 7.08 -7.54 -16.26
#